data_AF-X1JK06-F1
#
_entry.id   AF-X1JK06-F1
#
_cell.length_a   1.000
_cell.length_b   1.000
_cell.length_c   1.000
_cell.angle_alpha   90.00
_cell.angle_beta   90.00
_cell.angle_gamma   90.00
#
_symmetry.space_group_name_H-M   'P 1'
#
loop_
_entity.id
_entity.type
_entity.pdbx_description
1 polymer ?
#
loop_
_entity_poly.entity_id
_entity_poly.type
_entity_poly.pdbx_seq_one_letter_code
_entity_poly.pdbx_strand_id
1 'polypeptide(L)'
;MVKYINASGKRKTAIARAVLNTEGKGVVRINSVPLEAYEPSIAKERIKELFIILDEPKLKEVDIKVKVKSGGIMAQTDAVRMALAR
;
A
#
# COMPACT_ATOMS: atom_id res chain seq x y z
N MET A 1 19.41 -13.15 -1.73
CA MET A 1 19.69 -11.70 -1.56
C MET A 1 18.35 -11.01 -1.59
N VAL A 2 17.93 -10.42 -0.48
CA VAL A 2 16.60 -9.83 -0.36
C VAL A 2 16.51 -8.62 -1.29
N LYS A 3 15.65 -8.70 -2.31
CA LYS A 3 15.48 -7.63 -3.29
C LYS A 3 14.39 -6.69 -2.79
N TYR A 4 14.77 -5.44 -2.54
CA TYR A 4 13.83 -4.39 -2.21
C TYR A 4 13.43 -3.64 -3.47
N ILE A 5 12.13 -3.61 -3.76
CA ILE A 5 11.58 -2.80 -4.85
C ILE A 5 10.89 -1.60 -4.21
N ASN A 6 11.28 -0.41 -4.64
CA ASN A 6 10.67 0.84 -4.19
C ASN A 6 9.77 1.42 -5.28
N ALA A 7 8.53 1.71 -4.91
CA ALA A 7 7.59 2.41 -5.76
C ALA A 7 7.10 3.67 -5.04
N SER A 8 6.68 4.65 -5.83
CA SER A 8 6.11 5.88 -5.28
C SER A 8 4.84 6.26 -6.02
N GLY A 9 3.89 6.82 -5.29
CA GLY A 9 2.63 7.34 -5.79
C GLY A 9 2.42 8.75 -5.27
N LYS A 10 1.85 9.63 -6.08
CA LYS A 10 1.54 11.00 -5.69
C LYS A 10 0.13 11.36 -6.15
N ARG A 11 -0.68 11.90 -5.25
CA ARG A 11 -1.98 12.47 -5.57
C ARG A 11 -2.16 13.79 -4.83
N LYS A 12 -2.41 14.87 -5.58
CA LYS A 12 -2.39 16.25 -5.04
C LYS A 12 -1.08 16.50 -4.27
N THR A 13 -1.17 16.79 -2.98
CA THR A 13 -0.04 16.99 -2.06
C THR A 13 0.38 15.72 -1.31
N ALA A 14 -0.40 14.64 -1.38
CA ALA A 14 -0.10 13.38 -0.71
C ALA A 14 0.95 12.58 -1.50
N ILE A 15 1.98 12.11 -0.80
CA ILE A 15 3.07 11.31 -1.36
C ILE A 15 3.12 9.99 -0.60
N ALA A 16 2.98 8.90 -1.34
CA ALA A 16 3.12 7.53 -0.85
C ALA A 16 4.41 6.91 -1.38
N ARG A 17 5.15 6.23 -0.51
CA ARG A 17 6.31 5.41 -0.86
C ARG A 17 6.05 3.99 -0.40
N ALA A 18 5.97 3.06 -1.34
CA ALA A 18 5.84 1.65 -1.09
C ALA A 18 7.22 0.99 -1.18
N VAL A 19 7.52 0.13 -0.22
CA VAL A 19 8.67 -0.75 -0.23
C VAL A 19 8.13 -2.16 -0.22
N LEU A 20 8.43 -2.90 -1.29
CA LEU A 20 8.11 -4.30 -1.43
C LEU A 20 9.35 -5.11 -1.11
N ASN A 21 9.18 -6.06 -0.19
CA ASN A 21 10.15 -7.08 0.09
C ASN A 21 9.71 -8.37 -0.63
N THR A 22 10.58 -8.90 -1.50
CA THR A 22 10.30 -10.09 -2.33
C THR A 22 10.21 -11.39 -1.54
N GLU A 23 10.73 -11.43 -0.31
CA GLU A 23 10.65 -12.59 0.58
C GLU A 23 9.86 -12.19 1.83
N GLY A 24 8.57 -12.55 1.88
CA GLY A 24 7.64 -12.13 2.92
C GLY A 24 6.51 -13.11 3.21
N LYS A 25 5.64 -12.74 4.15
CA LYS A 25 4.49 -13.52 4.61
C LYS A 25 3.15 -12.93 4.17
N GLY A 26 3.17 -11.98 3.24
CA GLY A 26 1.99 -11.29 2.75
C GLY A 26 1.46 -10.19 3.65
N VAL A 27 2.32 -9.60 4.49
CA VAL A 27 1.86 -8.58 5.44
C VAL A 27 1.87 -7.19 4.81
N VAL A 28 0.69 -6.58 4.70
CA VAL A 28 0.52 -5.21 4.21
C VAL A 28 0.39 -4.22 5.36
N ARG A 29 1.28 -3.22 5.40
CA ARG A 29 1.27 -2.14 6.41
C ARG A 29 1.31 -0.77 5.76
N ILE A 30 0.45 0.14 6.24
CA ILE A 30 0.39 1.54 5.82
C ILE A 30 0.66 2.41 7.05
N ASN A 31 1.72 3.23 7.03
CA ASN A 31 2.14 4.05 8.18
C ASN A 31 2.27 3.24 9.49
N SER A 32 2.78 2.01 9.38
CA SER A 32 2.92 1.04 10.48
C SER A 32 1.61 0.45 11.01
N VAL A 33 0.47 0.83 10.46
CA VAL A 33 -0.85 0.25 10.77
C VAL A 33 -1.14 -0.88 9.77
N PRO A 34 -1.59 -2.06 10.22
CA PRO A 34 -2.00 -3.12 9.31
C PRO A 34 -3.27 -2.71 8.55
N LEU A 35 -3.42 -3.16 7.29
CA LEU A 35 -4.57 -2.80 6.45
C LEU A 35 -5.94 -3.13 7.10
N GLU A 36 -5.98 -4.20 7.90
CA GLU A 36 -7.18 -4.60 8.64
C GLU A 36 -7.61 -3.60 9.70
N ALA A 37 -6.68 -2.88 10.32
CA ALA A 37 -6.95 -1.85 11.31
C ALA A 37 -6.91 -0.43 10.71
N TYR A 38 -6.86 -0.30 9.38
CA TYR A 38 -6.79 1.00 8.74
C TYR A 38 -8.16 1.70 8.77
N GLU A 39 -8.19 2.88 9.37
CA GLU A 39 -9.35 3.76 9.41
C GLU A 39 -9.10 4.99 8.53
N PRO A 40 -10.16 5.57 7.93
CA PRO A 40 -11.58 5.18 7.97
C PRO A 40 -11.92 4.02 7.02
N SER A 41 -13.03 3.32 7.26
CA SER A 41 -13.47 2.13 6.51
C SER A 41 -13.54 2.34 5.00
N ILE A 42 -13.98 3.52 4.55
CA ILE A 42 -14.06 3.89 3.13
C ILE A 42 -12.68 3.87 2.47
N ALA A 43 -11.66 4.36 3.17
CA ALA A 43 -10.29 4.34 2.66
C ALA A 43 -9.73 2.92 2.58
N LYS A 44 -10.04 2.10 3.60
CA LYS A 44 -9.67 0.69 3.65
C LYS A 44 -10.28 -0.11 2.50
N GLU A 45 -11.57 0.04 2.24
CA GLU A 45 -12.27 -0.65 1.14
C GLU A 45 -11.67 -0.28 -0.22
N ARG A 46 -11.38 1.00 -0.42
CA ARG A 46 -10.74 1.49 -1.66
C ARG A 46 -9.36 0.88 -1.91
N ILE A 47 -8.59 0.62 -0.86
CA ILE A 47 -7.29 -0.04 -0.98
C ILE A 47 -7.47 -1.54 -1.17
N LYS A 48 -8.45 -2.16 -0.50
CA LYS A 48 -8.78 -3.59 -0.66
C LYS A 48 -9.21 -3.95 -2.07
N GLU A 49 -9.95 -3.09 -2.75
CA GLU A 49 -10.32 -3.27 -4.15
C GLU A 49 -9.09 -3.56 -5.05
N LEU A 50 -7.97 -2.87 -4.80
CA LEU A 50 -6.74 -3.11 -5.55
C LEU A 50 -6.21 -4.54 -5.35
N PHE A 51 -6.30 -5.06 -4.13
CA PHE A 51 -5.86 -6.43 -3.82
C PHE A 51 -6.83 -7.50 -4.34
N ILE A 52 -8.09 -7.15 -4.64
CA ILE A 52 -9.01 -8.05 -5.35
C ILE A 52 -8.61 -8.15 -6.83
N ILE A 53 -8.12 -7.05 -7.42
CA ILE A 53 -7.67 -7.01 -8.82
C ILE A 53 -6.29 -7.68 -8.97
N LEU A 54 -5.38 -7.47 -8.01
CA LEU A 54 -4.11 -8.17 -7.95
C LEU A 54 -4.36 -9.60 -7.47
N ASP A 55 -4.26 -10.57 -8.36
CA ASP A 55 -4.46 -11.98 -8.04
C ASP A 55 -3.70 -12.38 -6.75
N GLU A 56 -4.40 -12.97 -5.78
CA GLU A 56 -3.91 -13.29 -4.43
C GLU A 56 -2.56 -14.04 -4.34
N PRO A 57 -2.17 -14.95 -5.25
CA PRO A 57 -0.95 -15.76 -5.05
C PRO A 57 0.32 -14.92 -4.91
N LYS A 58 0.44 -13.79 -5.62
CA LYS A 58 1.63 -12.93 -5.54
C LYS A 58 1.70 -12.13 -4.25
N LEU A 59 0.56 -11.88 -3.60
CA LEU A 59 0.49 -11.12 -2.35
C LEU A 59 0.93 -11.95 -1.15
N LYS A 60 0.74 -13.28 -1.17
CA LYS A 60 1.10 -14.15 -0.04
C LYS A 60 2.60 -14.29 0.18
N GLU A 61 3.40 -14.04 -0.86
CA GLU A 61 4.85 -14.20 -0.86
C GLU A 61 5.60 -12.89 -0.57
N VAL A 62 4.92 -11.73 -0.61
CA VAL A 62 5.57 -10.41 -0.53
C VAL A 62 5.10 -9.59 0.66
N ASP A 63 6.04 -8.98 1.36
CA ASP A 63 5.70 -8.03 2.43
C ASP A 63 5.71 -6.61 1.87
N ILE A 64 4.66 -5.85 2.16
CA ILE A 64 4.47 -4.51 1.61
C ILE A 64 4.41 -3.50 2.75
N LYS A 65 5.32 -2.52 2.71
CA LYS A 65 5.35 -1.41 3.66
C LYS A 65 5.18 -0.10 2.94
N VAL A 66 4.08 0.59 3.19
CA VAL A 66 3.78 1.90 2.60
C VAL A 66 3.92 2.99 3.66
N LYS A 67 4.66 4.04 3.33
CA LYS A 67 4.70 5.29 4.10
C LYS A 67 4.04 6.39 3.30
N VAL A 68 3.08 7.07 3.90
CA VAL A 68 2.34 8.16 3.27
C VAL A 68 2.47 9.41 4.12
N LYS A 69 2.70 10.55 3.48
CA LYS A 69 2.76 11.85 4.15
C LYS A 69 1.99 12.90 3.36
N SER A 70 1.51 13.90 4.11
CA SER A 70 0.84 15.10 3.60
C SER A 70 -0.54 14.85 2.95
N GLY A 71 -1.29 15.92 2.73
CA GLY A 71 -2.64 15.86 2.14
C GLY A 71 -3.70 15.29 3.10
N GLY A 72 -4.94 15.17 2.61
CA GLY A 72 -6.05 14.57 3.34
C GLY A 72 -6.17 13.06 3.10
N ILE A 73 -6.96 12.38 3.94
CA ILE A 73 -7.16 10.91 3.95
C ILE A 73 -7.47 10.36 2.55
N MET A 74 -8.36 11.03 1.81
CA MET A 74 -8.78 10.57 0.49
C MET A 74 -7.64 10.66 -0.55
N ALA A 75 -6.89 11.77 -0.54
CA ALA A 75 -5.74 11.92 -1.42
C ALA A 75 -4.60 10.97 -1.06
N GLN A 76 -4.40 10.70 0.23
CA GLN A 76 -3.45 9.70 0.71
C GLN A 76 -3.82 8.29 0.24
N THR A 77 -5.10 7.94 0.33
CA THR A 77 -5.63 6.63 -0.13
C THR A 77 -5.35 6.41 -1.62
N ASP A 78 -5.63 7.42 -2.45
CA ASP A 78 -5.34 7.35 -3.89
C ASP A 78 -3.83 7.27 -4.17
N ALA A 79 -3.01 8.02 -3.42
CA ALA A 79 -1.56 7.95 -3.55
C ALA A 79 -1.02 6.55 -3.19
N VAL A 80 -1.55 5.92 -2.14
CA VAL A 80 -1.24 4.53 -1.76
C VAL A 80 -1.61 3.58 -2.89
N ARG A 81 -2.83 3.70 -3.42
CA ARG A 81 -3.29 2.87 -4.53
C ARG A 81 -2.36 2.96 -5.74
N MET A 82 -1.94 4.18 -6.10
CA MET A 82 -0.98 4.40 -7.19
C MET A 82 0.41 3.85 -6.89
N ALA A 83 0.86 3.91 -5.64
CA ALA A 83 2.16 3.37 -5.24
C ALA A 83 2.18 1.84 -5.23
N LEU A 84 1.06 1.19 -4.93
CA LEU A 84 0.91 -0.26 -4.92
C LEU A 84 0.73 -0.84 -6.32
N ALA A 85 0.12 -0.08 -7.25
CA ALA A 85 -0.08 -0.50 -8.64
C ALA A 85 1.18 -0.37 -9.52
N ARG A 86 2.22 0.32 -9.03
CA ARG A 86 3.50 0.52 -9.70
C ARG A 86 4.51 -0.51 -9.22
#